data_AF-A0A2N5ZR32-F1
#
_entry.id   AF-A0A2N5ZR32-F1
#
_cell.length_a   1.000
_cell.length_b   1.000
_cell.length_c   1.000
_cell.angle_alpha   90.00
_cell.angle_beta   90.00
_cell.angle_gamma   90.00
#
_symmetry.space_group_name_H-M   'P 1'
#
loop_
_entity.id
_entity.type
_entity.pdbx_description
1 polymer ?
#
loop_
_entity_poly.entity_id
_entity_poly.type
_entity_poly.pdbx_seq_one_letter_code
_entity_poly.pdbx_strand_id
1 'polypeptide(L)' 'MKSKKEKIVDAAITLFGENGFHNTSISQIAKNAGVSKGLMYNYFESKEELLKYIFDMGA' A
#
# COMPACT_ATOMS: atom_id res chain seq x y z
N MET A 1 0.84 15.75 9.56
CA MET A 1 1.32 14.38 9.91
C MET A 1 0.52 13.40 9.07
N LYS A 2 1.16 12.53 8.27
CA LYS A 2 0.45 11.57 7.42
C LYS A 2 -0.24 10.49 8.27
N SER A 3 -1.50 10.22 7.98
CA SER A 3 -2.28 9.10 8.51
C SER A 3 -1.66 7.75 8.14
N LYS A 4 -2.06 6.69 8.84
CA LYS A 4 -1.59 5.34 8.56
C LYS A 4 -2.00 4.87 7.15
N LYS A 5 -3.21 5.26 6.70
CA LYS A 5 -3.69 5.00 5.34
C LYS A 5 -2.81 5.68 4.29
N GLU A 6 -2.50 6.97 4.45
CA GLU A 6 -1.62 7.70 3.53
C GLU A 6 -0.22 7.08 3.46
N LYS A 7 0.36 6.70 4.60
CA LYS A 7 1.67 6.01 4.64
C LYS A 7 1.67 4.69 3.87
N ILE A 8 0.59 3.92 3.96
CA ILE A 8 0.42 2.67 3.21
C ILE A 8 0.37 2.96 1.71
N VAL A 9 -0.39 3.96 1.30
CA VAL A 9 -0.54 4.37 -0.10
C VAL A 9 0.79 4.85 -0.68
N ASP A 10 1.51 5.73 0.01
CA ASP A 10 2.83 6.22 -0.42
C ASP A 10 3.82 5.07 -0.62
N ALA A 11 3.87 4.14 0.35
CA ALA A 11 4.75 2.98 0.29
C ALA A 11 4.40 2.05 -0.87
N ALA A 12 3.11 1.86 -1.13
CA ALA A 12 2.63 1.04 -2.25
C ALA A 12 2.96 1.67 -3.59
N ILE A 13 2.72 2.97 -3.78
CA ILE A 13 3.09 3.70 -5.01
C ILE A 13 4.58 3.55 -5.29
N THR A 14 5.41 3.76 -4.27
CA THR A 14 6.87 3.64 -4.39
C THR A 14 7.27 2.23 -4.80
N LEU A 15 6.83 1.21 -4.06
CA LEU A 15 7.24 -0.18 -4.31
C LEU A 15 6.67 -0.74 -5.61
N PHE A 16 5.45 -0.36 -5.99
CA PHE A 16 4.87 -0.74 -7.29
C PHE A 16 5.65 -0.11 -8.44
N GLY A 17 6.11 1.13 -8.31
CA GLY A 17 6.95 1.79 -9.31
C GLY A 17 8.35 1.17 -9.43
N GLU A 18 8.95 0.76 -8.32
CA GLU A 18 10.31 0.20 -8.29
C GLU A 18 10.37 -1.28 -8.71
N ASN A 19 9.42 -2.09 -8.21
CA ASN A 19 9.48 -3.55 -8.34
C ASN A 19 8.40 -4.12 -9.27
N GLY A 20 7.39 -3.31 -9.63
CA GLY A 20 6.16 -3.78 -10.26
C GLY A 20 5.16 -4.34 -9.24
N PHE A 21 3.88 -4.36 -9.64
CA PHE A 21 2.78 -4.84 -8.80
C PHE A 21 2.97 -6.31 -8.37
N HIS A 22 3.28 -7.21 -9.31
CA HIS A 22 3.36 -8.64 -9.02
C HIS A 22 4.49 -9.01 -8.06
N ASN A 23 5.63 -8.31 -8.11
CA ASN A 23 6.79 -8.56 -7.25
C ASN A 23 6.70 -7.86 -5.88
N THR A 24 5.68 -7.03 -5.66
CA THR A 24 5.45 -6.35 -4.40
C THR A 24 4.46 -7.13 -3.55
N SER A 25 4.75 -7.36 -2.28
CA SER A 25 3.86 -8.02 -1.32
C SER A 25 3.31 -7.04 -0.28
N ILE A 26 2.14 -7.36 0.29
CA ILE A 26 1.55 -6.61 1.41
C ILE A 26 2.52 -6.49 2.60
N SER A 27 3.31 -7.53 2.87
CA SER A 27 4.31 -7.50 3.95
C SER A 27 5.41 -6.46 3.70
N GLN A 28 5.89 -6.33 2.46
CA GLN A 28 6.88 -5.30 2.10
C GLN A 28 6.30 -3.91 2.23
N ILE A 29 5.06 -3.70 1.76
CA ILE A 29 4.37 -2.40 1.87
C ILE A 29 4.18 -2.02 3.35
N ALA A 30 3.66 -2.93 4.18
CA ALA A 30 3.45 -2.67 5.60
C ALA A 30 4.76 -2.32 6.32
N LYS A 31 5.85 -3.06 6.02
CA LYS A 31 7.19 -2.78 6.56
C LYS A 31 7.68 -1.39 6.14
N ASN A 32 7.56 -1.03 4.87
CA ASN A 32 8.00 0.26 4.35
C ASN A 32 7.17 1.43 4.93
N ALA A 33 5.85 1.24 5.08
CA ALA A 33 4.93 2.21 5.67
C ALA A 33 5.09 2.37 7.20
N GLY A 34 5.88 1.51 7.87
CA GLY A 34 6.05 1.50 9.31
C GLY A 34 4.76 1.12 10.05
N VAL A 35 4.04 0.13 9.54
CA VAL A 35 2.80 -0.40 10.11
C VAL A 35 2.87 -1.92 10.25
N SER A 36 2.02 -2.49 11.10
CA SER A 36 1.88 -3.94 11.17
C SER A 36 1.09 -4.45 9.96
N LYS A 37 1.34 -5.71 9.57
CA LYS A 37 0.57 -6.38 8.52
C LYS A 37 -0.93 -6.47 8.88
N GLY A 38 -1.26 -6.68 10.16
CA GLY A 38 -2.65 -6.66 10.63
C GLY A 38 -3.31 -5.30 10.46
N LEU A 39 -2.62 -4.20 10.81
CA LEU A 39 -3.15 -2.85 10.61
C LEU A 39 -3.37 -2.54 9.13
N MET A 40 -2.53 -3.08 8.24
CA MET A 40 -2.73 -2.94 6.79
C MET A 40 -4.08 -3.51 6.36
N TYR A 41 -4.42 -4.71 6.81
CA TYR A 41 -5.70 -5.35 6.48
C TYR A 41 -6.92 -4.64 7.07
N ASN A 42 -6.75 -3.75 8.06
CA ASN A 42 -7.83 -2.87 8.51
C ASN A 42 -8.17 -1.75 7.50
N TYR A 43 -7.28 -1.48 6.53
CA TYR A 43 -7.46 -0.44 5.52
C TYR A 43 -7.66 -0.99 4.12
N PHE A 44 -7.01 -2.10 3.78
CA PHE A 44 -7.04 -2.73 2.47
C PHE A 44 -7.01 -4.26 2.64
N GLU A 45 -8.06 -4.93 2.20
CA GLU A 45 -8.24 -6.38 2.23
C GLU A 45 -7.23 -7.10 1.33
N SER A 46 -6.81 -6.46 0.24
CA SER A 46 -5.89 -7.05 -0.75
C SER A 46 -4.94 -6.04 -1.39
N LYS A 47 -3.96 -6.56 -2.14
CA LYS A 47 -3.01 -5.71 -2.89
C LYS A 47 -3.71 -5.07 -4.09
N GLU A 48 -4.65 -5.80 -4.67
CA GLU A 48 -5.52 -5.41 -5.77
C GLU A 48 -6.45 -4.26 -5.35
N GLU A 49 -7.08 -4.35 -4.17
CA GLU A 49 -7.91 -3.27 -3.63
C GLU A 49 -7.09 -2.00 -3.40
N LEU A 50 -5.89 -2.14 -2.84
CA LEU A 50 -4.98 -1.01 -2.66
C LEU A 50 -4.58 -0.38 -4.00
N LEU A 51 -4.24 -1.20 -5.00
CA LEU A 51 -3.92 -0.70 -6.33
C LEU A 51 -5.12 0.04 -6.95
N LYS A 52 -6.33 -0.52 -6.83
CA LYS A 52 -7.56 0.13 -7.30
C LYS A 52 -7.78 1.46 -6.60
N TYR A 53 -7.63 1.52 -5.28
CA TYR A 53 -7.75 2.76 -4.52
C TYR A 53 -6.76 3.84 -5.00
N ILE A 54 -5.51 3.46 -5.31
CA ILE A 54 -4.50 4.37 -5.87
C ILE A 54 -4.95 4.94 -7.22
N PHE A 55 -5.49 4.09 -8.11
CA PHE A 55 -6.01 4.56 -9.40
C PHE A 55 -7.23 5.46 -9.25
N ASP A 56 -8.15 5.12 -8.34
CA ASP A 56 -9.36 5.92 -8.08
C ASP A 56 -9.04 7.30 -7.47
N MET A 57 -7.91 7.46 -6.76
CA MET A 57 -7.44 8.75 -6.24
C MET A 57 -6.90 9.70 -7.33
N GLY A 58 -6.40 9.15 -8.44
CA GLY A 58 -5.80 9.91 -9.54
C GLY A 58 -6.77 10.21 -10.69
N ALA A 59 -8.01 9.71 -10.59
CA ALA A 59 -9.09 9.92 -11.56
C ALA A 59 -9.93 11.18 -11.24
#